data_AF-A0A7E4VL14-F1
#
_entry.id   AF-A0A7E4VL14-F1
#
_cell.length_a   1.000
_cell.length_b   1.000
_cell.length_c   1.000
_cell.angle_alpha   90.00
_cell.angle_beta   90.00
_cell.angle_gamma   90.00
#
_symmetry.space_group_name_H-M   'P 1'
#
loop_
_entity.id
_entity.type
_entity.pdbx_description
1 polymer ?
#
loop_
_entity_poly.entity_id
_entity_poly.type
_entity_poly.pdbx_seq_one_letter_code
_entity_poly.pdbx_strand_id
1 'polypeptide(L)'
;MDITKVDNAEKVRLCKKYFYIGLFFLPFVWVTNFFWFFQPAYRWKSFPEQKILRKYTTLSIIGALLWGTLLLTWNILFQYFRTDYAQYTDYLSFVFPVGYL
;
A
#
# COMPACT_ATOMS: atom_id res chain seq x y z
N MET A 1 2.28 1.31 19.51
CA MET A 1 1.59 2.48 20.11
C MET A 1 0.13 2.11 20.25
N ASP A 2 -0.42 2.14 21.46
CA ASP A 2 -1.83 1.77 21.70
C ASP A 2 -2.77 2.81 21.10
N ILE A 3 -3.43 2.44 20.01
CA ILE A 3 -4.41 3.25 19.28
C ILE A 3 -5.60 3.63 20.19
N THR A 4 -5.90 2.80 21.19
CA THR A 4 -7.00 3.00 22.14
C THR A 4 -6.79 4.20 23.05
N LYS A 5 -5.54 4.58 23.31
CA LYS A 5 -5.17 5.71 24.19
C LYS A 5 -5.07 7.05 23.46
N VAL A 6 -5.19 7.05 22.14
CA VAL A 6 -5.03 8.24 21.29
C VAL A 6 -6.38 8.93 21.10
N ASP A 7 -6.41 10.26 21.14
CA ASP A 7 -7.64 11.02 20.88
C ASP A 7 -8.18 10.80 19.45
N ASN A 8 -9.48 10.97 19.25
CA ASN A 8 -10.12 10.71 17.96
C ASN A 8 -9.64 11.68 16.86
N ALA A 9 -9.38 12.95 17.19
CA ALA A 9 -8.84 13.91 16.23
C ALA A 9 -7.40 13.54 15.81
N GLU A 10 -6.58 13.09 16.76
CA GLU A 10 -5.21 12.65 16.51
C GLU A 10 -5.17 11.39 15.62
N LYS A 11 -6.09 10.43 15.83
CA LYS A 11 -6.24 9.25 14.95
C LYS A 11 -6.50 9.64 13.50
N VAL A 12 -7.36 10.63 13.27
CA VAL A 12 -7.66 11.13 11.91
C VAL A 12 -6.45 11.82 11.30
N ARG A 13 -5.72 12.62 12.08
CA ARG A 13 -4.49 13.28 11.63
C ARG A 13 -3.43 12.25 11.24
N LEU A 14 -3.25 11.19 12.04
CA LEU A 14 -2.37 10.08 11.73
C LEU A 14 -2.80 9.40 10.44
N CYS A 15 -4.06 8.95 10.34
CA CYS A 15 -4.57 8.27 9.14
C CYS A 15 -4.35 9.09 7.85
N LYS A 16 -4.60 10.40 7.89
CA LYS A 16 -4.29 11.30 6.76
C LYS A 16 -2.80 11.34 6.44
N LYS A 17 -1.94 11.46 7.47
CA LYS A 17 -0.48 11.49 7.28
C LYS A 17 0.04 10.21 6.64
N TYR A 18 -0.41 9.04 7.12
CA TYR A 18 -0.06 7.74 6.53
C TYR A 18 -0.57 7.62 5.09
N PHE A 19 -1.77 8.14 4.79
CA PHE A 19 -2.27 8.20 3.42
C PHE A 19 -1.38 9.04 2.50
N TYR A 20 -0.98 10.25 2.91
CA TYR A 20 -0.09 11.10 2.13
C TYR A 20 1.32 10.50 1.98
N ILE A 21 1.85 9.85 3.00
CA ILE A 21 3.14 9.14 2.91
C ILE A 21 3.05 8.00 1.89
N GLY A 22 1.93 7.27 1.84
CA GLY A 22 1.75 6.20 0.85
C GLY A 22 1.73 6.68 -0.60
N LEU A 23 1.41 7.96 -0.86
CA LEU A 23 1.52 8.55 -2.22
C LEU A 23 2.96 8.63 -2.73
N PHE A 24 3.97 8.54 -1.87
CA PHE A 24 5.39 8.51 -2.26
C PHE A 24 5.83 7.12 -2.76
N PHE A 25 4.96 6.38 -3.46
CA PHE A 25 5.23 5.03 -3.99
C PHE A 25 5.40 3.94 -2.92
N LEU A 26 4.75 4.09 -1.76
CA LEU A 26 4.83 3.14 -0.66
C LEU A 26 3.48 2.41 -0.46
N PRO A 27 3.15 1.39 -1.27
CA PRO A 27 1.88 0.67 -1.16
C PRO A 27 1.74 -0.05 0.19
N PHE A 28 2.85 -0.52 0.76
CA PHE A 28 2.87 -1.19 2.07
C PHE A 28 2.40 -0.26 3.21
N VAL A 29 2.68 1.05 3.11
CA VAL A 29 2.21 2.04 4.08
C VAL A 29 0.69 2.16 4.05
N TRP A 30 0.07 2.10 2.87
CA TRP A 30 -1.39 2.09 2.78
C TRP A 30 -2.03 0.81 3.33
N VAL A 31 -1.39 -0.34 3.13
CA VAL A 31 -1.85 -1.62 3.71
C VAL A 31 -1.82 -1.55 5.24
N THR A 32 -0.70 -1.11 5.82
CA THR A 32 -0.58 -0.94 7.27
C THR A 32 -1.58 0.09 7.82
N ASN A 33 -1.78 1.21 7.12
CA ASN A 33 -2.80 2.20 7.44
C ASN A 33 -4.20 1.57 7.48
N PHE A 34 -4.53 0.73 6.49
CA PHE A 34 -5.81 0.04 6.45
C PHE A 34 -6.01 -0.86 7.67
N PHE A 35 -5.09 -1.78 7.94
CA PHE A 35 -5.23 -2.73 9.06
C PHE A 35 -5.25 -2.03 10.42
N TRP A 36 -4.44 -0.99 10.61
CA TRP A 36 -4.37 -0.27 11.89
C TRP A 36 -5.65 0.52 12.16
N PHE A 37 -6.20 1.21 11.14
CA PHE A 37 -7.40 2.03 11.30
C PHE A 37 -8.71 1.29 10.96
N PHE A 38 -8.67 0.02 10.56
CA PHE A 38 -9.87 -0.76 10.25
C PHE A 38 -10.80 -0.93 11.47
N GLN A 39 -10.24 -1.34 12.60
CA GLN A 39 -11.02 -1.53 13.83
C GLN A 39 -11.70 -0.23 14.32
N PRO A 40 -11.01 0.92 14.47
CA PRO A 40 -11.66 2.17 14.89
C PRO A 40 -12.61 2.73 13.83
N ALA A 41 -12.33 2.50 12.54
CA ALA A 41 -13.20 2.97 11.47
C ALA A 41 -14.52 2.18 11.42
N TYR A 42 -14.50 0.85 11.55
CA TYR A 42 -15.70 0.02 11.31
C TYR A 42 -16.31 -0.63 12.56
N ARG A 43 -15.52 -0.97 13.57
CA ARG A 43 -15.98 -1.75 14.73
C ARG A 43 -16.32 -0.90 15.97
N TRP A 44 -15.81 0.32 16.09
CA TRP A 44 -16.06 1.16 17.26
C TRP A 44 -17.38 1.95 17.15
N LYS A 45 -17.91 2.37 18.32
CA LYS A 45 -19.14 3.16 18.45
C LYS A 45 -19.03 4.45 17.64
N SER A 46 -20.13 4.88 17.04
CA SER A 46 -20.16 6.05 16.14
C SER A 46 -19.64 7.31 16.82
N PHE A 47 -18.65 7.97 16.20
CA PHE A 47 -18.08 9.25 16.63
C PHE A 47 -17.99 10.19 15.41
N PRO A 48 -18.04 11.53 15.61
CA PRO A 48 -18.21 12.49 14.52
C PRO A 48 -17.14 12.37 13.40
N GLU A 49 -15.87 12.13 13.74
CA GLU A 49 -14.82 12.01 12.71
C GLU A 49 -14.70 10.61 12.07
N GLN A 50 -15.51 9.63 12.49
CA GLN A 50 -15.43 8.26 11.98
C GLN A 50 -15.68 8.19 10.47
N LYS A 51 -16.54 9.05 9.92
CA LYS A 51 -16.80 9.13 8.47
C LYS A 51 -15.54 9.51 7.68
N ILE A 52 -14.77 10.45 8.22
CA ILE A 52 -13.50 10.89 7.60
C ILE A 52 -12.51 9.75 7.65
N LEU A 53 -12.39 9.09 8.80
CA LEU A 53 -11.50 7.94 8.97
C LEU A 53 -11.82 6.82 7.98
N ARG A 54 -13.10 6.42 7.87
CA ARG A 54 -13.56 5.43 6.88
C ARG A 54 -13.17 5.80 5.46
N LYS A 55 -13.38 7.06 5.06
CA LYS A 55 -13.04 7.52 3.70
C LYS A 55 -11.55 7.33 3.38
N TYR A 56 -10.65 7.76 4.26
CA TYR A 56 -9.20 7.64 4.03
C TYR A 56 -8.70 6.20 4.15
N THR A 57 -9.28 5.40 5.04
CA THR A 57 -8.99 3.96 5.16
C THR A 57 -9.39 3.22 3.89
N THR A 58 -10.59 3.47 3.33
CA THR A 58 -11.03 2.88 2.05
C THR A 58 -10.18 3.34 0.88
N LEU A 59 -9.84 4.64 0.81
CA LEU A 59 -8.96 5.14 -0.25
C LEU A 59 -7.56 4.53 -0.19
N SER A 60 -7.05 4.27 1.02
CA SER A 60 -5.74 3.62 1.21
C SER A 60 -5.74 2.21 0.64
N ILE A 61 -6.76 1.38 0.95
CA ILE A 61 -6.80 0.01 0.41
C ILE A 61 -7.00 -0.02 -1.11
N ILE A 62 -7.79 0.91 -1.66
CA ILE A 62 -7.94 1.05 -3.12
C ILE A 62 -6.59 1.41 -3.76
N GLY A 63 -5.88 2.38 -3.20
CA GLY A 63 -4.55 2.76 -3.67
C GLY A 63 -3.56 1.59 -3.58
N ALA A 64 -3.59 0.84 -2.47
CA ALA A 64 -2.75 -0.33 -2.28
C ALA A 64 -3.03 -1.43 -3.30
N LEU A 65 -4.31 -1.72 -3.59
CA LEU A 65 -4.69 -2.69 -4.60
C LEU A 65 -4.25 -2.26 -5.99
N LEU A 66 -4.46 -0.99 -6.37
CA LEU A 66 -4.02 -0.44 -7.65
C LEU A 66 -2.49 -0.59 -7.82
N TRP A 67 -1.72 -0.24 -6.79
CA TRP A 67 -0.27 -0.42 -6.83
C TRP A 67 0.14 -1.89 -6.83
N GLY A 68 -0.56 -2.73 -6.08
CA GLY A 68 -0.34 -4.18 -6.09
C GLY A 68 -0.54 -4.76 -7.48
N THR A 69 -1.62 -4.40 -8.17
CA THR A 69 -1.87 -4.82 -9.55
C THR A 69 -0.81 -4.29 -10.52
N LEU A 70 -0.40 -3.02 -10.38
CA LEU A 70 0.60 -2.43 -11.26
C LEU A 70 1.96 -3.10 -11.11
N LEU A 71 2.40 -3.35 -9.87
CA LEU A 71 3.65 -4.07 -9.59
C LEU A 71 3.57 -5.54 -10.04
N LEU A 72 2.43 -6.20 -9.85
CA LEU A 72 2.24 -7.57 -10.29
C LEU A 72 2.29 -7.67 -11.82
N THR A 73 1.56 -6.80 -12.53
CA THR A 73 1.59 -6.73 -13.99
C THR A 73 2.99 -6.44 -14.50
N TRP A 74 3.70 -5.47 -13.88
CA TRP A 74 5.10 -5.20 -14.24
C TRP A 74 6.00 -6.42 -14.05
N ASN A 75 5.85 -7.16 -12.95
CA ASN A 75 6.62 -8.39 -12.71
C ASN A 75 6.32 -9.46 -13.77
N ILE A 76 5.05 -9.69 -14.09
CA ILE A 76 4.65 -10.67 -15.11
C ILE A 76 5.24 -10.30 -16.47
N LEU A 77 5.10 -9.04 -16.88
CA LEU A 77 5.65 -8.56 -18.15
C LEU A 77 7.18 -8.65 -18.18
N PHE A 78 7.84 -8.27 -17.09
CA PHE A 78 9.29 -8.36 -16.99
C PHE A 78 9.78 -9.79 -17.11
N GLN A 79 9.13 -10.75 -16.44
CA GLN A 79 9.49 -12.17 -16.53
C GLN A 79 9.20 -12.76 -17.90
N TYR A 80 8.08 -12.36 -18.54
CA TYR A 80 7.70 -12.85 -19.87
C TYR A 80 8.66 -12.35 -20.96
N PHE A 81 8.97 -11.05 -20.98
CA PHE A 81 9.84 -10.44 -21.98
C PHE A 81 11.34 -10.53 -21.64
N ARG A 82 11.69 -11.12 -20.48
CA ARG A 82 13.08 -11.26 -20.02
C ARG A 82 13.96 -11.90 -21.07
N THR A 83 13.50 -13.00 -21.66
CA THR A 83 14.24 -13.82 -22.62
C THR A 83 14.34 -13.18 -24.00
N ASP A 84 13.31 -12.42 -24.39
CA ASP A 84 13.22 -11.85 -25.74
C ASP A 84 14.11 -10.61 -25.92
N TYR A 85 14.32 -9.85 -24.84
CA TYR A 85 15.09 -8.60 -24.86
C TYR A 85 16.30 -8.64 -23.90
N ALA A 86 17.00 -9.78 -23.87
CA ALA A 86 18.11 -10.08 -22.95
C ALA A 86 19.10 -8.91 -22.77
N GLN A 87 19.47 -8.20 -23.84
CA GLN A 87 20.40 -7.06 -23.76
C GLN A 87 19.91 -5.92 -22.86
N TYR A 88 18.61 -5.63 -22.82
CA TYR A 88 18.06 -4.55 -21.98
C TYR A 88 17.61 -5.08 -20.62
N THR A 89 17.03 -6.27 -20.59
CA THR A 89 16.50 -6.89 -19.36
C THR A 89 17.61 -7.35 -18.42
N ASP A 90 18.80 -7.66 -18.93
CA ASP A 90 19.98 -7.95 -18.09
C ASP A 90 20.50 -6.70 -17.36
N TYR A 91 20.47 -5.51 -17.98
CA TYR A 91 20.82 -4.26 -17.26
C TYR A 91 19.82 -3.90 -16.16
N LEU A 92 18.54 -4.24 -16.35
CA LEU A 92 17.49 -4.05 -15.34
C LEU A 92 17.45 -5.18 -14.30
N SER A 93 18.11 -6.31 -14.55
CA SER A 93 18.10 -7.47 -13.66
C SER A 93 19.08 -7.27 -12.51
N PHE A 94 18.56 -7.15 -11.30
CA PHE A 94 19.40 -7.14 -10.10
C PHE A 94 19.86 -8.55 -9.68
N VAL A 95 18.99 -9.55 -9.88
CA VAL A 95 19.28 -10.95 -9.55
C VAL A 95 19.19 -11.78 -10.81
N PHE A 96 20.29 -12.47 -11.14
CA PHE A 96 20.35 -13.39 -12.27
C PHE A 96 20.02 -14.81 -11.80
N PRO A 97 19.16 -15.55 -12.53
CA PRO A 97 18.97 -16.96 -12.26
C PRO A 97 20.25 -17.72 -12.62
N VAL A 98 20.89 -18.33 -11.61
CA VAL A 98 22.04 -19.20 -11.84
C VAL A 98 21.53 -20.55 -12.36
N GLY A 99 21.61 -20.76 -13.67
CA GLY A 99 21.35 -22.08 -14.29
C GLY A 99 20.24 -22.16 -15.32
N TYR A 100 19.59 -21.05 -15.70
CA TYR A 100 18.74 -21.00 -16.88
C TYR A 100 19.38 -20.11 -17.96
N LEU A 101 19.59 -20.72 -19.14
CA LEU A 101 20.05 -20.06 -20.37
C LEU A 101 18.96 -19.16 -20.95
#